data_AF-A0A8J1ZV32-F1
#
_entry.id   AF-A0A8J1ZV32-F1
#
_cell.length_a   1.000
_cell.length_b   1.000
_cell.length_c   1.000
_cell.angle_alpha   90.00
_cell.angle_beta   90.00
_cell.angle_gamma   90.00
#
_symmetry.space_group_name_H-M   'P 1'
#
loop_
_entity.id
_entity.type
_entity.pdbx_description
1 polymer ?
#
loop_
_entity_poly.entity_id
_entity_poly.type
_entity_poly.pdbx_seq_one_letter_code
_entity_poly.pdbx_strand_id
1 'polypeptide(L)'
;THNRGWFIPAGTLDAGETVRACAIRECLEETNVPIKLCGILEIRRTLVSKYGTKRTVVWYAEPTEEYLDSLEQLPQNSNQDLRTVPKPYADENSLQARWMTLEEYSQLSHIRGPELLEWGEYIEKNQGPIWPLEVFQEDIEYSERAVASAAEERGEVIESGPVVDEPRPPVRKDGKTKRKSGSNRSINNPPQTTKNTQKISSSASADCSAASAPSAPADTASQAVANNYDNVTRNF
;
A
#
# COMPACT_ATOMS: atom_id res chain seq x y z
N THR A 1 -16.24 3.00 -4.27
CA THR A 1 -17.58 2.41 -4.04
C THR A 1 -18.54 3.28 -3.19
N HIS A 2 -19.85 3.23 -3.47
CA HIS A 2 -20.96 3.75 -2.62
C HIS A 2 -21.06 5.27 -2.36
N ASN A 3 -20.61 6.13 -3.29
CA ASN A 3 -20.71 7.59 -3.17
C ASN A 3 -20.11 8.17 -1.87
N ARG A 4 -19.01 7.58 -1.39
CA ARG A 4 -18.33 7.97 -0.14
C ARG A 4 -17.21 9.01 -0.33
N GLY A 5 -17.07 9.54 -1.54
CA GLY A 5 -16.00 10.48 -1.91
C GLY A 5 -14.76 9.83 -2.49
N TRP A 6 -13.85 10.68 -2.94
CA TRP A 6 -12.54 10.30 -3.46
C TRP A 6 -11.65 9.75 -2.35
N PHE A 7 -10.91 8.69 -2.65
CA PHE A 7 -10.04 8.01 -1.70
C PHE A 7 -8.95 7.23 -2.44
N ILE A 8 -7.91 6.84 -1.70
CA ILE A 8 -6.92 5.87 -2.21
C ILE A 8 -7.54 4.49 -2.37
N PRO A 9 -7.00 3.64 -3.28
CA PRO A 9 -7.48 2.28 -3.41
C PRO A 9 -7.32 1.52 -2.09
N ALA A 10 -8.41 0.93 -1.60
CA ALA A 10 -8.40 0.27 -0.30
C ALA A 10 -9.63 -0.63 -0.09
N GLY A 11 -9.38 -1.83 0.43
CA GLY A 11 -10.45 -2.72 0.86
C GLY A 11 -10.08 -3.66 1.99
N THR A 12 -10.77 -4.79 2.05
CA THR A 12 -10.71 -5.72 3.17
C THR A 12 -9.96 -6.98 2.74
N LEU A 13 -9.19 -7.54 3.67
CA LEU A 13 -8.50 -8.80 3.45
C LEU A 13 -9.51 -9.94 3.31
N ASP A 14 -9.42 -10.68 2.21
CA ASP A 14 -10.23 -11.88 2.01
C ASP A 14 -9.65 -13.10 2.73
N ALA A 15 -10.50 -14.09 2.99
CA ALA A 15 -10.08 -15.32 3.65
C ALA A 15 -9.08 -16.09 2.79
N GLY A 16 -7.91 -16.40 3.37
CA GLY A 16 -6.84 -17.12 2.67
C GLY A 16 -5.90 -16.22 1.85
N GLU A 17 -6.17 -14.92 1.77
CA GLU A 17 -5.34 -13.94 1.07
C GLU A 17 -4.26 -13.36 1.99
N THR A 18 -3.13 -12.94 1.42
CA THR A 18 -2.10 -12.14 2.12
C THR A 18 -2.48 -10.65 2.08
N VAL A 19 -1.99 -9.85 3.04
CA VAL A 19 -2.25 -8.40 3.04
C VAL A 19 -1.64 -7.73 1.82
N ARG A 20 -0.50 -8.24 1.32
CA ARG A 20 0.09 -7.80 0.05
C ARG A 20 -0.79 -8.11 -1.16
N ALA A 21 -1.26 -9.35 -1.28
CA ALA A 21 -2.13 -9.74 -2.38
C ALA A 21 -3.43 -8.92 -2.37
N CYS A 22 -4.00 -8.69 -1.20
CA CYS A 22 -5.16 -7.82 -1.01
C CYS A 22 -4.90 -6.41 -1.54
N ALA A 23 -3.78 -5.78 -1.19
CA ALA A 23 -3.46 -4.44 -1.68
C ALA A 23 -3.34 -4.37 -3.21
N ILE A 24 -2.72 -5.39 -3.83
CA ILE A 24 -2.58 -5.49 -5.29
C ILE A 24 -3.95 -5.69 -5.94
N ARG A 25 -4.75 -6.63 -5.44
CA ARG A 25 -6.11 -6.92 -5.93
C ARG A 25 -7.00 -5.68 -5.85
N GLU A 26 -7.10 -5.07 -4.68
CA GLU A 26 -7.95 -3.89 -4.44
C GLU A 26 -7.53 -2.73 -5.35
N CYS A 27 -6.24 -2.49 -5.53
CA CYS A 27 -5.75 -1.46 -6.45
C CYS A 27 -6.17 -1.77 -7.90
N LEU A 28 -5.98 -3.00 -8.36
CA LEU A 28 -6.36 -3.41 -9.71
C LEU A 28 -7.89 -3.30 -9.92
N GLU A 29 -8.69 -3.79 -8.98
CA GLU A 29 -10.16 -3.76 -9.03
C GLU A 29 -10.71 -2.33 -9.03
N GLU A 30 -10.19 -1.45 -8.17
CA GLU A 30 -10.69 -0.08 -8.03
C GLU A 30 -10.14 0.89 -9.09
N THR A 31 -8.99 0.60 -9.71
CA THR A 31 -8.30 1.56 -10.60
C THR A 31 -7.89 1.05 -11.98
N ASN A 32 -7.91 -0.25 -12.23
CA ASN A 32 -7.29 -0.89 -13.39
C ASN A 32 -5.77 -0.62 -13.54
N VAL A 33 -5.09 -0.23 -12.47
CA VAL A 33 -3.63 -0.03 -12.44
C VAL A 33 -2.98 -1.22 -11.74
N PRO A 34 -2.22 -2.08 -12.43
CA PRO A 34 -1.37 -3.06 -11.78
C PRO A 34 -0.20 -2.35 -11.10
N ILE A 35 0.12 -2.77 -9.88
CA ILE A 35 1.14 -2.13 -9.03
C ILE A 35 2.17 -3.13 -8.52
N LYS A 36 3.39 -2.63 -8.30
CA LYS A 36 4.42 -3.27 -7.47
C LYS A 36 4.46 -2.58 -6.11
N LEU A 37 4.41 -3.36 -5.02
CA LEU A 37 4.61 -2.81 -3.68
C LEU A 37 6.10 -2.50 -3.50
N CYS A 38 6.41 -1.31 -3.02
CA CYS A 38 7.78 -0.80 -2.88
C CYS A 38 8.20 -0.67 -1.40
N GLY A 39 7.24 -0.49 -0.50
CA GLY A 39 7.51 -0.47 0.94
C GLY A 39 6.27 -0.19 1.78
N ILE A 40 6.46 -0.04 3.09
CA ILE A 40 5.40 0.18 4.06
C ILE A 40 5.50 1.60 4.62
N LEU A 41 4.41 2.35 4.51
CA LEU A 41 4.28 3.67 5.10
C LEU A 41 3.79 3.58 6.54
N GLU A 42 2.81 2.73 6.80
CA GLU A 42 2.20 2.62 8.13
C GLU A 42 1.60 1.23 8.38
N ILE A 43 1.67 0.79 9.64
CA ILE A 43 0.82 -0.27 10.17
C ILE A 43 0.01 0.32 11.32
N ARG A 44 -1.26 0.61 11.08
CA ARG A 44 -2.17 1.24 12.03
C ARG A 44 -3.07 0.21 12.69
N ARG A 45 -3.23 0.31 14.01
CA ARG A 45 -4.28 -0.41 14.74
C ARG A 45 -5.25 0.59 15.35
N THR A 46 -6.51 0.50 14.96
CA THR A 46 -7.59 1.33 15.49
C THR A 46 -8.56 0.47 16.29
N LEU A 47 -8.90 0.91 17.50
CA LEU A 47 -9.96 0.29 18.28
C LEU A 47 -11.31 0.77 17.72
N VAL A 48 -12.12 -0.14 17.19
CA VAL A 48 -13.42 0.20 16.57
C VAL A 48 -14.57 -0.02 17.55
N SER A 49 -14.45 -1.02 18.43
CA SER A 49 -15.44 -1.29 19.47
C SER A 49 -14.76 -1.95 20.68
N LYS A 50 -15.53 -2.22 21.73
CA LYS A 50 -15.04 -2.93 22.93
C LYS A 50 -14.38 -4.28 22.62
N TYR A 51 -14.74 -4.91 21.49
CA TYR A 51 -14.27 -6.25 21.12
C TYR A 51 -13.61 -6.31 19.74
N GLY A 52 -13.61 -5.20 18.98
CA GLY A 52 -13.12 -5.18 17.61
C GLY A 52 -11.97 -4.21 17.42
N THR A 53 -10.91 -4.67 16.75
CA THR A 53 -9.83 -3.79 16.27
C THR A 53 -9.71 -3.88 14.76
N LYS A 54 -9.64 -2.73 14.11
CA LYS A 54 -9.24 -2.64 12.70
C LYS A 54 -7.73 -2.56 12.64
N ARG A 55 -7.13 -3.33 11.75
CA ARG A 55 -5.73 -3.18 11.35
C ARG A 55 -5.72 -2.68 9.91
N THR A 56 -4.92 -1.67 9.66
CA THR A 56 -4.70 -1.12 8.31
C THR A 56 -3.22 -1.17 8.05
N VAL A 57 -2.82 -1.67 6.89
CA VAL A 57 -1.46 -1.52 6.38
C VAL A 57 -1.53 -0.56 5.21
N VAL A 58 -0.69 0.47 5.23
CA VAL A 58 -0.60 1.46 4.15
C VAL A 58 0.71 1.20 3.43
N TRP A 59 0.60 0.88 2.15
CA TRP A 59 1.73 0.55 1.29
C TRP A 59 2.14 1.75 0.45
N TYR A 60 3.44 1.89 0.22
CA TYR A 60 3.97 2.65 -0.90
C TYR A 60 4.06 1.70 -2.10
N ALA A 61 3.51 2.12 -3.23
CA ALA A 61 3.44 1.32 -4.44
C ALA A 61 3.60 2.19 -5.68
N GLU A 62 4.11 1.56 -6.73
CA GLU A 62 4.28 2.17 -8.05
C GLU A 62 3.56 1.31 -9.09
N PRO A 63 3.10 1.89 -10.21
CA PRO A 63 2.68 1.10 -11.35
C PRO A 63 3.79 0.14 -11.81
N THR A 64 3.41 -1.02 -12.33
CA THR A 64 4.39 -1.95 -12.93
C THR A 64 5.01 -1.34 -14.20
N GLU A 65 6.27 -1.68 -14.50
CA GLU A 65 6.93 -1.19 -15.72
C GLU A 65 6.16 -1.59 -16.98
N GLU A 66 5.63 -2.82 -17.02
CA GLU A 66 4.83 -3.31 -18.15
C GLU A 66 3.58 -2.47 -18.40
N TYR A 67 3.02 -1.88 -17.35
CA TYR A 67 1.87 -0.98 -17.46
C TYR A 67 2.30 0.38 -17.99
N LEU A 68 3.40 0.94 -17.48
CA LEU A 68 3.96 2.19 -17.97
C LEU A 68 4.34 2.09 -19.45
N ASP A 69 5.02 1.01 -19.86
CA ASP A 69 5.35 0.71 -21.25
C ASP A 69 4.08 0.61 -22.13
N SER A 70 3.02 0.00 -21.60
CA SER A 70 1.74 -0.10 -22.32
C SER A 70 1.09 1.27 -22.52
N LEU A 71 1.25 2.19 -21.56
CA LEU A 71 0.75 3.55 -21.67
C LEU A 71 1.53 4.35 -22.71
N GLU A 72 2.84 4.18 -22.82
CA GLU A 72 3.66 4.86 -23.84
C GLU A 72 3.25 4.48 -25.27
N GLN A 73 2.88 3.21 -25.47
CA GLN A 73 2.46 2.69 -26.77
C GLN A 73 1.06 3.15 -27.19
N LEU A 74 0.27 3.76 -26.30
CA LEU A 74 -1.05 4.28 -26.64
C LEU A 74 -0.95 5.51 -27.57
N PRO A 75 -1.75 5.55 -28.65
CA PRO A 75 -1.81 6.72 -29.52
C PRO A 75 -2.15 7.98 -28.71
N GLN A 76 -1.40 9.07 -28.89
CA GLN A 76 -1.62 10.35 -28.19
C GLN A 76 -3.00 10.97 -28.41
N ASN A 77 -3.80 10.43 -29.35
CA ASN A 77 -5.12 10.91 -29.72
C ASN A 77 -6.25 9.91 -29.38
N SER A 78 -6.03 8.95 -28.48
CA SER A 78 -7.15 8.14 -27.98
C SER A 78 -8.08 9.02 -27.14
N ASN A 79 -9.39 8.95 -27.37
CA ASN A 79 -10.42 9.62 -26.55
C ASN A 79 -10.46 9.11 -25.09
N GLN A 80 -9.47 8.32 -24.68
CA GLN A 80 -9.34 7.67 -23.40
C GLN A 80 -7.85 7.63 -23.09
N ASP A 81 -7.32 8.77 -22.61
CA ASP A 81 -5.92 8.86 -22.21
C ASP A 81 -5.77 8.26 -20.81
N LEU A 82 -5.44 6.98 -20.76
CA LEU A 82 -5.24 6.23 -19.52
C LEU A 82 -4.10 6.80 -18.65
N ARG A 83 -3.24 7.65 -19.23
CA ARG A 83 -2.21 8.44 -18.51
C ARG A 83 -2.81 9.48 -17.56
N THR A 84 -4.08 9.83 -17.73
CA THR A 84 -4.80 10.77 -16.87
C THR A 84 -5.97 10.10 -16.14
N VAL A 85 -6.69 9.20 -16.82
CA VAL A 85 -7.86 8.50 -16.26
C VAL A 85 -7.69 6.99 -16.42
N PRO A 86 -6.97 6.32 -15.51
CA PRO A 86 -6.69 4.89 -15.60
C PRO A 86 -7.97 4.03 -15.60
N LYS A 87 -9.05 4.52 -14.98
CA LYS A 87 -10.37 3.89 -15.06
C LYS A 87 -11.46 4.93 -15.34
N PRO A 88 -11.92 5.05 -16.59
CA PRO A 88 -12.89 6.09 -16.98
C PRO A 88 -14.35 5.64 -16.87
N TYR A 89 -14.60 4.35 -16.66
CA TYR A 89 -15.95 3.79 -16.58
C TYR A 89 -16.23 3.23 -15.19
N ALA A 90 -17.47 3.42 -14.74
CA ALA A 90 -17.94 2.89 -13.48
C ALA A 90 -18.21 1.38 -13.58
N ASP A 91 -17.93 0.67 -12.50
CA ASP A 91 -18.33 -0.72 -12.27
C ASP A 91 -18.70 -0.93 -10.80
N GLU A 92 -18.77 -2.19 -10.36
CA GLU A 92 -19.14 -2.56 -9.00
C GLU A 92 -18.13 -2.07 -7.95
N ASN A 93 -16.86 -1.85 -8.33
CA ASN A 93 -15.76 -1.52 -7.44
C ASN A 93 -15.51 0.00 -7.36
N SER A 94 -15.66 0.74 -8.47
CA SER A 94 -15.46 2.19 -8.43
C SER A 94 -16.19 2.91 -9.55
N LEU A 95 -16.40 4.23 -9.36
CA LEU A 95 -17.00 5.08 -10.39
C LEU A 95 -15.99 5.50 -11.46
N GLN A 96 -14.76 5.76 -11.03
CA GLN A 96 -13.60 6.09 -11.87
C GLN A 96 -12.34 6.08 -11.01
N ALA A 97 -11.17 6.11 -11.66
CA ALA A 97 -9.88 6.40 -11.05
C ALA A 97 -9.13 7.43 -11.90
N ARG A 98 -8.35 8.30 -11.24
CA ARG A 98 -7.63 9.42 -11.86
C ARG A 98 -6.25 9.60 -11.25
N TRP A 99 -5.29 9.95 -12.09
CA TRP A 99 -4.05 10.55 -11.63
C TRP A 99 -4.32 12.01 -11.29
N MET A 100 -3.79 12.48 -10.15
CA MET A 100 -3.98 13.85 -9.70
C MET A 100 -2.82 14.27 -8.80
N THR A 101 -2.51 15.55 -8.84
CA THR A 101 -1.60 16.21 -7.90
C THR A 101 -2.26 16.36 -6.53
N LEU A 102 -1.46 16.57 -5.48
CA LEU A 102 -1.99 16.84 -4.14
C LEU A 102 -2.79 18.14 -4.09
N GLU A 103 -2.37 19.14 -4.88
CA GLU A 103 -3.12 20.38 -5.04
C GLU A 103 -4.51 20.10 -5.63
N GLU A 104 -4.62 19.38 -6.74
CA GLU A 104 -5.90 19.02 -7.35
C GLU A 104 -6.79 18.21 -6.39
N TYR A 105 -6.23 17.22 -5.67
CA TYR A 105 -6.99 16.43 -4.70
C TYR A 105 -7.53 17.30 -3.56
N SER A 106 -6.75 18.27 -3.07
CA SER A 106 -7.16 19.19 -1.99
C SER A 106 -8.36 20.06 -2.38
N GLN A 107 -8.59 20.29 -3.68
CA GLN A 107 -9.71 21.09 -4.19
C GLN A 107 -10.98 20.25 -4.47
N LEU A 108 -10.94 18.93 -4.27
CA LEU A 108 -12.11 18.09 -4.49
C LEU A 108 -13.18 18.36 -3.43
N SER A 109 -14.42 18.53 -3.89
CA SER A 109 -15.55 18.85 -3.01
C SER A 109 -15.96 17.72 -2.08
N HIS A 110 -15.56 16.47 -2.37
CA HIS A 110 -15.96 15.31 -1.59
C HIS A 110 -14.82 14.28 -1.48
N ILE A 111 -13.94 14.50 -0.52
CA ILE A 111 -12.88 13.56 -0.12
C ILE A 111 -13.37 12.68 1.05
N ARG A 112 -13.03 11.40 1.03
CA ARG A 112 -13.46 10.43 2.06
C ARG A 112 -12.67 10.58 3.36
N GLY A 113 -11.41 11.03 3.27
CA GLY A 113 -10.51 11.21 4.40
C GLY A 113 -9.21 11.90 4.00
N PRO A 114 -8.42 12.37 4.99
CA PRO A 114 -7.19 13.14 4.76
C PRO A 114 -6.00 12.27 4.35
N GLU A 115 -6.12 10.94 4.40
CA GLU A 115 -4.98 10.02 4.32
C GLU A 115 -4.14 10.20 3.05
N LEU A 116 -4.75 10.49 1.89
CA LEU A 116 -3.97 10.72 0.66
C LEU A 116 -3.09 11.98 0.77
N LEU A 117 -3.61 13.06 1.37
CA LEU A 117 -2.83 14.29 1.56
C LEU A 117 -1.72 14.05 2.57
N GLU A 118 -2.02 13.36 3.68
CA GLU A 118 -1.04 13.01 4.71
C GLU A 118 0.13 12.20 4.13
N TRP A 119 -0.16 11.12 3.40
CA TRP A 119 0.87 10.26 2.83
C TRP A 119 1.56 10.87 1.61
N GLY A 120 0.81 11.58 0.76
CA GLY A 120 1.37 12.30 -0.37
C GLY A 120 2.42 13.32 0.08
N GLU A 121 2.07 14.17 1.05
CA GLU A 121 3.01 15.15 1.61
C GLU A 121 4.17 14.50 2.35
N TYR A 122 3.93 13.38 3.03
CA TYR A 122 4.98 12.61 3.70
C TYR A 122 6.04 12.13 2.70
N ILE A 123 5.60 11.61 1.55
CA ILE A 123 6.47 11.14 0.47
C ILE A 123 7.19 12.31 -0.21
N GLU A 124 6.46 13.33 -0.67
CA GLU A 124 7.04 14.48 -1.42
C GLU A 124 8.11 15.22 -0.62
N LYS A 125 7.87 15.41 0.69
CA LYS A 125 8.81 16.13 1.58
C LYS A 125 9.87 15.20 2.17
N ASN A 126 9.90 13.92 1.78
CA ASN A 126 10.81 12.89 2.29
C ASN A 126 10.89 12.87 3.84
N GLN A 127 9.72 12.92 4.50
CA GLN A 127 9.60 13.19 5.94
C GLN A 127 9.89 11.99 6.84
N GLY A 128 10.22 10.84 6.28
CA GLY A 128 10.60 9.69 7.08
C GLY A 128 10.83 8.42 6.26
N PRO A 129 11.09 7.30 6.95
CA PRO A 129 11.37 6.05 6.27
C PRO A 129 10.13 5.52 5.55
N ILE A 130 10.35 5.01 4.34
CA ILE A 130 9.51 3.98 3.73
C ILE A 130 10.14 2.65 4.16
N TRP A 131 9.43 1.88 4.98
CA TRP A 131 10.00 0.67 5.54
C TRP A 131 10.13 -0.44 4.49
N PRO A 132 11.23 -1.21 4.49
CA PRO A 132 11.39 -2.34 3.57
C PRO A 132 10.28 -3.37 3.76
N LEU A 133 9.86 -4.00 2.67
CA LEU A 133 8.81 -5.03 2.72
C LEU A 133 9.18 -6.19 3.64
N GLU A 134 10.46 -6.52 3.76
CA GLU A 134 11.00 -7.64 4.53
C GLU A 134 10.73 -7.51 6.04
N VAL A 135 10.44 -6.29 6.52
CA VAL A 135 10.05 -6.05 7.92
C VAL A 135 8.68 -6.67 8.23
N PHE A 136 7.84 -6.91 7.21
CA PHE A 136 6.51 -7.47 7.35
C PHE A 136 6.46 -8.91 6.82
N GLN A 137 6.54 -9.88 7.72
CA GLN A 137 6.44 -11.29 7.34
C GLN A 137 4.98 -11.73 7.28
N GLU A 138 4.64 -12.46 6.21
CA GLU A 138 3.32 -13.06 6.03
C GLU A 138 3.52 -14.57 5.89
N ASP A 139 2.88 -15.33 6.77
CA ASP A 139 2.95 -16.79 6.72
C ASP A 139 1.90 -17.32 5.75
N ILE A 140 2.35 -17.68 4.54
CA ILE A 140 1.50 -18.25 3.49
C ILE A 140 1.09 -19.70 3.84
N GLU A 141 1.92 -20.44 4.58
CA GLU A 141 1.66 -21.85 4.94
C GLU A 141 0.39 -22.07 5.77
N TYR A 142 -0.06 -21.05 6.50
CA TYR A 142 -1.29 -21.12 7.29
C TYR A 142 -2.54 -20.81 6.47
N SER A 143 -2.42 -20.12 5.32
CA SER A 143 -3.60 -19.78 4.51
C SER A 143 -4.17 -21.04 3.86
N GLU A 144 -3.34 -21.91 3.28
CA GLU A 144 -3.82 -23.15 2.66
C GLU A 144 -4.45 -24.11 3.68
N ARG A 145 -3.84 -24.27 4.86
CA ARG A 145 -4.40 -25.11 5.93
C ARG A 145 -5.66 -24.52 6.55
N ALA A 146 -5.73 -23.20 6.73
CA ALA A 146 -6.92 -22.54 7.26
C ALA A 146 -8.07 -22.55 6.25
N VAL A 147 -7.79 -22.39 4.95
CA VAL A 147 -8.78 -22.52 3.88
C VAL A 147 -9.28 -23.96 3.79
N ALA A 148 -8.40 -24.96 3.84
CA ALA A 148 -8.78 -26.37 3.87
C ALA A 148 -9.66 -26.69 5.10
N SER A 149 -9.27 -26.22 6.28
CA SER A 149 -10.05 -26.40 7.52
C SER A 149 -11.41 -25.69 7.47
N ALA A 150 -11.48 -24.47 6.92
CA ALA A 150 -12.73 -23.71 6.81
C ALA A 150 -13.66 -24.25 5.70
N ALA A 151 -13.13 -24.90 4.68
CA ALA A 151 -13.91 -25.64 3.68
C ALA A 151 -14.46 -26.95 4.27
N GLU A 152 -13.66 -27.66 5.05
CA GLU A 152 -14.06 -28.89 5.76
C GLU A 152 -15.18 -28.60 6.79
N GLU A 153 -15.07 -27.50 7.55
CA GLU A 153 -16.14 -27.05 8.46
C GLU A 153 -17.45 -26.66 7.74
N ARG A 154 -17.36 -26.24 6.47
CA ARG A 154 -18.51 -25.92 5.62
C ARG A 154 -19.08 -27.13 4.86
N GLY A 155 -18.46 -28.31 5.00
CA GLY A 155 -18.85 -29.51 4.26
C GLY A 155 -18.57 -29.42 2.76
N GLU A 156 -17.68 -28.51 2.34
CA GLU A 156 -17.25 -28.40 0.95
C GLU A 156 -16.18 -29.46 0.67
N VAL A 157 -16.49 -30.36 -0.25
CA VAL A 157 -15.54 -31.38 -0.70
C VAL A 157 -14.54 -30.71 -1.64
N ILE A 158 -13.34 -30.43 -1.15
CA ILE A 158 -12.22 -30.05 -2.01
C ILE A 158 -11.82 -31.31 -2.79
N GLU A 159 -12.18 -31.38 -4.07
CA GLU A 159 -11.64 -32.40 -4.97
C GLU A 159 -10.13 -32.19 -5.08
N SER A 160 -9.36 -33.09 -4.46
CA SER A 160 -7.91 -33.14 -4.64
C SER A 160 -7.63 -33.35 -6.12
N GLY A 161 -7.04 -32.34 -6.77
CA GLY A 161 -6.55 -32.46 -8.14
C GLY A 161 -5.61 -33.66 -8.30
N PRO A 162 -5.43 -34.18 -9.54
CA PRO A 162 -4.62 -35.36 -9.78
C PRO A 162 -3.21 -35.14 -9.22
N VAL A 163 -2.83 -35.98 -8.26
CA VAL A 163 -1.46 -36.06 -7.74
C VAL A 163 -0.57 -36.40 -8.91
N VAL A 164 0.17 -35.41 -9.41
CA VAL A 164 1.21 -35.62 -10.40
C VAL A 164 2.31 -36.36 -9.65
N ASP A 165 2.51 -37.63 -9.97
CA ASP A 165 3.55 -38.49 -9.40
C ASP A 165 4.92 -37.92 -9.82
N GLU A 166 5.44 -36.97 -9.05
CA GLU A 166 6.80 -36.51 -9.26
C GLU A 166 7.78 -37.66 -8.97
N PRO A 167 8.76 -37.91 -9.86
CA PRO A 167 9.72 -38.98 -9.67
C PRO A 167 10.52 -38.75 -8.40
N ARG A 168 10.33 -39.67 -7.44
CA ARG A 168 10.99 -39.69 -6.14
C ARG A 168 12.52 -39.56 -6.33
N PRO A 169 13.19 -38.54 -5.78
CA PRO A 169 14.62 -38.38 -5.93
C PRO A 169 15.36 -39.57 -5.31
N PRO A 170 16.51 -39.99 -5.89
CA PRO A 170 17.27 -41.12 -5.39
C PRO A 170 17.76 -40.88 -3.98
N VAL A 171 17.51 -41.86 -3.11
CA VAL A 171 17.93 -41.90 -1.71
C VAL A 171 19.46 -41.79 -1.62
N ARG A 172 19.98 -40.64 -1.20
CA ARG A 172 21.40 -40.47 -0.84
C ARG A 172 21.68 -41.22 0.47
N LYS A 173 22.56 -42.22 0.39
CA LYS A 173 23.13 -42.89 1.57
C LYS A 173 24.30 -42.06 2.09
N ASP A 174 24.01 -41.03 2.87
CA ASP A 174 25.07 -40.24 3.49
C ASP A 174 25.54 -40.85 4.82
N GLY A 175 26.87 -40.99 4.87
CA GLY A 175 27.61 -41.60 5.96
C GLY A 175 27.61 -40.78 7.24
N LYS A 176 27.75 -41.50 8.34
CA LYS A 176 27.96 -41.00 9.69
C LYS A 176 29.11 -39.99 9.76
N THR A 177 28.80 -38.71 10.03
CA THR A 177 29.76 -37.77 10.62
C THR A 177 29.40 -37.50 12.08
N LYS A 178 30.25 -38.03 12.96
CA LYS A 178 30.36 -37.68 14.38
C LYS A 178 30.97 -36.27 14.53
N ARG A 179 30.67 -35.64 15.68
CA ARG A 179 31.36 -34.53 16.39
C ARG A 179 30.53 -33.24 16.39
N LYS A 180 30.47 -32.44 17.46
CA LYS A 180 30.98 -32.51 18.84
C LYS A 180 30.15 -31.47 19.62
N SER A 181 29.73 -31.82 20.82
CA SER A 181 29.16 -30.90 21.82
C SER A 181 30.18 -29.85 22.23
N GLY A 182 29.84 -28.57 22.07
CA GLY A 182 30.59 -27.41 22.55
C GLY A 182 29.67 -26.49 23.34
N SER A 183 29.85 -26.51 24.67
CA SER A 183 29.18 -25.69 25.68
C SER A 183 29.90 -24.35 25.83
N ASN A 184 29.18 -23.22 25.93
CA ASN A 184 29.21 -22.33 27.11
C ASN A 184 28.58 -20.94 26.89
N ARG A 185 27.68 -20.62 27.85
CA ARG A 185 27.36 -19.33 28.49
C ARG A 185 28.24 -18.11 28.16
N SER A 186 27.58 -16.94 28.03
CA SER A 186 27.59 -15.85 29.04
C SER A 186 26.76 -14.66 28.49
N ILE A 187 25.51 -14.47 28.93
CA ILE A 187 25.07 -13.43 29.91
C ILE A 187 26.06 -12.26 30.08
N ASN A 188 25.64 -11.06 29.64
CA ASN A 188 25.86 -9.79 30.35
C ASN A 188 24.88 -8.71 29.84
N ASN A 189 24.28 -8.03 30.81
CA ASN A 189 23.18 -7.06 30.72
C ASN A 189 23.61 -5.68 30.15
N PRO A 190 22.64 -4.86 29.69
CA PRO A 190 22.89 -3.56 29.07
C PRO A 190 23.07 -2.41 30.08
N PRO A 191 23.78 -1.32 29.71
CA PRO A 191 23.82 -0.11 30.52
C PRO A 191 22.58 0.78 30.32
N GLN A 192 22.29 1.51 31.41
CA GLN A 192 21.07 2.23 31.73
C GLN A 192 20.87 3.51 30.91
N THR A 193 19.62 3.78 30.52
CA THR A 193 19.18 5.05 29.91
C THR A 193 18.75 6.04 30.99
N THR A 194 19.39 7.21 31.02
CA THR A 194 19.02 8.35 31.86
C THR A 194 17.82 9.09 31.25
N LYS A 195 16.75 9.24 32.03
CA LYS A 195 15.58 10.08 31.71
C LYS A 195 15.96 11.55 31.91
N ASN A 196 15.89 12.35 30.85
CA ASN A 196 15.94 13.81 30.94
C ASN A 196 14.54 14.37 30.64
N THR A 197 13.82 14.74 31.69
CA THR A 197 12.51 15.38 31.61
C THR A 197 12.72 16.88 31.54
N GLN A 198 12.60 17.49 30.36
CA GLN A 198 12.46 18.94 30.25
C GLN A 198 11.01 19.31 29.97
N LYS A 199 10.53 20.11 30.92
CA LYS A 199 9.25 20.76 31.05
C LYS A 199 9.32 22.04 30.23
N ILE A 200 8.46 22.22 29.24
CA ILE A 200 8.27 23.53 28.59
C ILE A 200 6.80 23.87 28.67
N SER A 201 6.53 24.97 29.37
CA SER A 201 5.24 25.62 29.55
C SER A 201 5.36 27.03 28.99
N SER A 202 4.44 27.43 28.12
CA SER A 202 3.98 28.82 27.87
C SER A 202 3.10 28.80 26.62
N SER A 203 1.77 28.93 26.68
CA SER A 203 0.96 30.12 26.98
C SER A 203 0.98 31.20 25.90
N ALA A 204 -0.24 31.52 25.43
CA ALA A 204 -0.71 32.80 24.88
C ALA A 204 -0.24 33.16 23.45
N SER A 205 -0.97 33.88 22.61
CA SER A 205 -2.39 34.26 22.49
C SER A 205 -2.46 35.22 21.28
N ALA A 206 -3.62 35.25 20.63
CA ALA A 206 -4.21 36.40 19.93
C ALA A 206 -3.67 36.83 18.54
N ASP A 207 -4.66 36.92 17.66
CA ASP A 207 -4.94 37.97 16.68
C ASP A 207 -3.91 38.25 15.58
N CYS A 208 -4.31 38.00 14.33
CA CYS A 208 -4.21 39.04 13.33
C CYS A 208 -5.23 38.88 12.20
N SER A 209 -5.79 40.04 11.87
CA SER A 209 -6.90 40.32 10.98
C SER A 209 -6.68 39.99 9.51
N ALA A 210 -7.84 39.86 8.85
CA ALA A 210 -8.12 39.95 7.43
C ALA A 210 -7.15 40.78 6.56
N ALA A 211 -6.80 40.19 5.41
CA ALA A 211 -6.39 40.92 4.22
C ALA A 211 -6.99 40.23 2.98
N SER A 212 -7.78 41.00 2.23
CA SER A 212 -8.26 40.68 0.88
C SER A 212 -7.19 40.98 -0.16
N ALA A 213 -7.07 40.13 -1.18
CA ALA A 213 -6.74 40.44 -2.59
C ALA A 213 -6.53 39.11 -3.37
N PRO A 214 -6.37 39.12 -4.71
CA PRO A 214 -7.23 39.67 -5.75
C PRO A 214 -7.67 38.57 -6.76
N SER A 215 -8.64 38.90 -7.61
CA SER A 215 -9.07 38.07 -8.75
C SER A 215 -7.96 37.86 -9.77
N ALA A 216 -7.69 36.61 -10.16
CA ALA A 216 -6.81 36.23 -11.26
C ALA A 216 -7.62 35.72 -12.48
N PRO A 217 -7.12 35.92 -13.71
CA PRO A 217 -7.85 35.66 -14.95
C PRO A 217 -7.83 34.19 -15.39
N ALA A 218 -8.80 33.86 -16.24
CA ALA A 218 -8.97 32.57 -16.89
C ALA A 218 -7.89 32.27 -17.95
N ASP A 219 -7.81 30.97 -18.30
CA ASP A 219 -7.19 30.37 -19.49
C ASP A 219 -5.65 30.25 -19.54
N THR A 220 -5.09 29.21 -18.90
CA THR A 220 -4.02 28.36 -19.49
C THR A 220 -3.81 27.05 -18.69
N ALA A 221 -4.67 26.03 -18.89
CA ALA A 221 -4.58 24.76 -18.15
C ALA A 221 -4.55 23.49 -19.04
N SER A 222 -3.96 23.56 -20.24
CA SER A 222 -3.89 22.39 -21.15
C SER A 222 -2.48 22.01 -21.64
N GLN A 223 -1.41 22.58 -21.08
CA GLN A 223 -0.03 22.26 -21.50
C GLN A 223 0.90 21.80 -20.37
N ALA A 224 0.43 21.68 -19.13
CA ALA A 224 1.27 21.31 -17.98
C ALA A 224 1.31 19.80 -17.66
N VAL A 225 0.41 18.98 -18.21
CA VAL A 225 0.26 17.56 -17.79
C VAL A 225 1.30 16.63 -18.43
N ALA A 226 1.84 16.98 -19.60
CA ALA A 226 2.80 16.13 -20.32
C ALA A 226 4.24 16.18 -19.76
N ASN A 227 4.61 17.23 -19.02
CA ASN A 227 6.00 17.45 -18.59
C ASN A 227 6.36 16.86 -17.22
N ASN A 228 5.41 16.27 -16.50
CA ASN A 228 5.66 15.75 -15.15
C ASN A 228 6.10 14.28 -15.09
N TYR A 229 5.95 13.52 -16.17
CA TYR A 229 6.40 12.13 -16.22
C TYR A 229 7.94 11.99 -16.39
N ASP A 230 8.59 12.97 -17.02
CA ASP A 230 10.03 12.90 -17.33
C ASP A 230 10.97 13.22 -16.14
N ASN A 231 10.46 13.77 -15.04
CA ASN A 231 11.30 14.22 -13.92
C ASN A 231 11.42 13.21 -12.76
N VAL A 232 10.58 12.17 -12.72
CA VAL A 232 10.58 11.20 -11.62
C VAL A 232 11.53 10.01 -11.88
N THR A 233 11.87 9.71 -13.14
CA THR A 233 12.72 8.56 -13.53
C THR A 233 14.21 8.89 -13.69
N ARG A 234 14.68 10.10 -13.38
CA ARG A 234 16.10 10.49 -13.56
C ARG A 234 16.92 10.72 -12.29
N ASN A 235 16.34 10.57 -11.09
CA ASN A 235 17.06 10.80 -9.84
C ASN A 235 16.83 9.69 -8.80
N PHE A 236 17.00 8.43 -9.19
CA PHE A 236 17.31 7.32 -8.27
C PHE A 236 18.24 6.32 -8.96
#